data_AF-A0A2A4KG80-F1
#
_entry.id   AF-A0A2A4KG80-F1
#
_cell.length_a   1.000
_cell.length_b   1.000
_cell.length_c   1.000
_cell.angle_alpha   90.00
_cell.angle_beta   90.00
_cell.angle_gamma   90.00
#
_symmetry.space_group_name_H-M   'P 1'
#
loop_
_entity.id
_entity.type
_entity.pdbx_description
1 polymer ?
#
loop_
_entity_poly.entity_id
_entity_poly.type
_entity_poly.pdbx_seq_one_letter_code
_entity_poly.pdbx_strand_id
1 'polypeptide(L)'
;MSPQVPVPLLRRRGRLFALVGGAAVATGAGLLLSGVLATGSPAPPTPHAPPAPKVVPPTANATFDYQIGGAYPPPAGVEAVARDRGDQPAEGLYNVCYVNAFQAQPDALAWWRKNDPDLLLRDSDGDLVNDEAWGEALLDTSTAAKRSRLAVIVGDWIDGCAKAGFQAVEPDNLDSYERSGGLLTPAHNAAFAELLATRAHAAGLAIGQKNSTDLLERREAIGFDFAVSEECGRYDECADYASAYDDRVFVVEYTARDFARACSSVGARLSVVRRDLDVRPAGRAGYVFRTC
;
A
#
# COMPACT_ATOMS: atom_id res chain seq x y z
N MET A 1 12.68 -5.17 32.44
CA MET A 1 11.34 -5.43 31.90
C MET A 1 11.51 -6.05 30.53
N SER A 2 11.15 -7.32 30.37
CA SER A 2 11.27 -8.04 29.10
C SER A 2 10.32 -7.41 28.07
N PRO A 3 10.78 -7.09 26.84
CA PRO A 3 9.87 -6.67 25.79
C PRO A 3 9.01 -7.88 25.42
N GLN A 4 7.69 -7.71 25.50
CA GLN A 4 6.77 -8.72 25.03
C GLN A 4 6.94 -8.85 23.52
N VAL A 5 7.20 -10.08 23.06
CA VAL A 5 7.17 -10.41 21.63
C VAL A 5 5.72 -10.23 21.18
N PRO A 6 5.43 -9.40 20.15
CA PRO A 6 4.07 -9.26 19.63
C PRO A 6 3.57 -10.64 19.16
N VAL A 7 2.38 -11.03 19.64
CA VAL A 7 1.70 -12.24 19.16
C VAL A 7 1.15 -11.93 17.76
N PRO A 8 1.41 -12.76 16.74
CA PRO A 8 0.82 -12.56 15.42
C PRO A 8 -0.71 -12.66 15.56
N LEU A 9 -1.42 -11.59 15.23
CA LEU A 9 -2.88 -11.58 15.21
C LEU A 9 -3.37 -12.63 14.21
N LEU A 10 -4.19 -13.56 14.69
CA LEU A 10 -4.93 -14.47 13.82
C LEU A 10 -5.87 -13.64 12.94
N ARG A 11 -5.47 -13.43 11.69
CA ARG A 11 -6.38 -13.02 10.62
C ARG A 11 -7.53 -14.03 10.54
N ARG A 12 -8.75 -13.61 10.90
CA ARG A 12 -9.93 -14.48 10.81
C ARG A 12 -10.37 -14.54 9.35
N ARG A 13 -10.34 -15.74 8.75
CA ARG A 13 -10.91 -16.02 7.43
C ARG A 13 -12.39 -15.60 7.38
N GLY A 14 -12.69 -14.51 6.66
CA GLY A 14 -14.06 -14.11 6.34
C GLY A 14 -14.65 -15.01 5.26
N ARG A 15 -15.80 -15.61 5.52
CA ARG A 15 -16.60 -16.32 4.49
C ARG A 15 -17.47 -15.28 3.78
N LEU A 16 -17.29 -15.12 2.47
CA LEU A 16 -18.19 -14.32 1.62
C LEU A 16 -19.60 -14.89 1.65
N PHE A 17 -20.59 -14.06 1.99
CA PHE A 17 -21.99 -14.30 1.66
C PHE A 17 -22.37 -13.37 0.52
N ALA A 18 -22.56 -13.95 -0.66
CA ALA A 18 -23.18 -13.28 -1.80
C ALA A 18 -24.69 -13.18 -1.55
N LEU A 19 -25.25 -11.97 -1.65
CA LEU A 19 -26.69 -11.74 -1.74
C LEU A 19 -26.97 -10.96 -3.02
N VAL A 20 -27.65 -11.63 -3.94
CA VAL A 20 -28.18 -11.12 -5.20
C VAL A 20 -29.66 -10.78 -5.02
N GLY A 21 -30.10 -9.67 -5.62
CA GLY A 21 -31.51 -9.29 -5.81
C GLY A 21 -31.67 -7.79 -5.58
N GLY A 22 -32.34 -6.98 -6.41
CA GLY A 22 -33.22 -7.14 -7.55
C GLY A 22 -33.80 -5.74 -7.83
N ALA A 23 -34.09 -5.42 -9.09
CA ALA A 23 -34.38 -4.07 -9.61
C ALA A 23 -35.77 -3.49 -9.23
N ALA A 24 -35.92 -2.15 -9.26
CA ALA A 24 -37.01 -1.42 -9.95
C ALA A 24 -36.94 0.14 -9.86
N VAL A 25 -36.76 0.75 -11.05
CA VAL A 25 -37.35 1.97 -11.69
C VAL A 25 -38.19 3.00 -10.88
N ALA A 26 -37.91 4.31 -11.06
CA ALA A 26 -38.90 5.36 -11.44
C ALA A 26 -38.28 6.77 -11.74
N THR A 27 -38.34 7.15 -13.01
CA THR A 27 -38.70 8.46 -13.64
C THR A 27 -38.54 9.82 -12.93
N GLY A 28 -37.94 10.80 -13.65
CA GLY A 28 -38.65 12.03 -14.02
C GLY A 28 -37.91 13.38 -13.94
N ALA A 29 -38.01 14.14 -15.05
CA ALA A 29 -37.76 15.59 -15.27
C ALA A 29 -36.28 16.06 -15.26
N GLY A 30 -35.68 16.65 -16.30
CA GLY A 30 -36.20 17.38 -17.47
C GLY A 30 -35.91 18.87 -17.32
N LEU A 31 -34.78 19.40 -17.83
CA LEU A 31 -34.59 20.85 -18.01
C LEU A 31 -33.57 21.19 -19.12
N LEU A 32 -34.15 21.58 -20.28
CA LEU A 32 -33.79 22.65 -21.21
C LEU A 32 -32.31 22.83 -21.65
N LEU A 33 -32.04 22.41 -22.90
CA LEU A 33 -30.93 22.92 -23.72
C LEU A 33 -31.27 24.31 -24.25
N SER A 34 -30.44 25.31 -23.94
CA SER A 34 -30.34 26.55 -24.71
C SER A 34 -29.11 26.48 -25.62
N GLY A 35 -29.34 26.33 -26.92
CA GLY A 35 -28.30 26.41 -27.94
C GLY A 35 -27.90 27.87 -28.18
N VAL A 36 -26.63 28.18 -27.94
CA VAL A 36 -26.00 29.42 -28.41
C VAL A 36 -25.03 29.04 -29.51
N LEU A 37 -25.40 29.35 -30.76
CA LEU A 37 -24.51 29.28 -31.92
C LEU A 37 -23.53 30.44 -31.83
N ALA A 38 -22.34 30.20 -31.27
CA ALA A 38 -21.22 31.11 -31.36
C ALA A 38 -20.30 30.69 -32.51
N THR A 39 -20.29 31.45 -33.59
CA THR A 39 -19.28 31.38 -34.65
C THR A 39 -17.95 31.91 -34.11
N GLY A 40 -17.12 31.03 -33.53
CA GLY A 40 -15.79 31.35 -33.03
C GLY A 40 -14.69 30.96 -34.02
N SER A 41 -13.82 31.92 -34.37
CA SER A 41 -12.58 31.69 -35.11
C SER A 41 -11.65 30.69 -34.38
N PRO A 42 -10.83 29.90 -35.09
CA PRO A 42 -9.99 28.89 -34.45
C PRO A 42 -8.93 29.53 -33.56
N ALA A 43 -8.91 29.12 -32.28
CA ALA A 43 -7.87 29.48 -31.33
C ALA A 43 -6.53 28.81 -31.73
N PRO A 44 -5.39 29.45 -31.45
CA PRO A 44 -4.08 28.84 -31.69
C PRO A 44 -3.91 27.56 -30.87
N PRO A 45 -3.16 26.55 -31.38
CA PRO A 45 -2.95 25.30 -30.67
C PRO A 45 -2.23 25.56 -29.35
N THR A 46 -2.81 25.06 -28.26
CA THR A 46 -2.16 25.06 -26.95
C THR A 46 -0.90 24.18 -26.99
N PRO A 47 0.20 24.59 -26.34
CA PRO A 47 1.38 23.75 -26.24
C PRO A 47 1.00 22.41 -25.57
N HIS A 48 1.37 21.30 -26.21
CA HIS A 48 1.08 19.97 -25.70
C HIS A 48 1.75 19.78 -24.34
N ALA A 49 0.98 19.35 -23.34
CA ALA A 49 1.55 18.93 -22.07
C ALA A 49 2.58 17.81 -22.31
N PRO A 50 3.71 17.78 -21.58
CA PRO A 50 4.66 16.70 -21.68
C PRO A 50 3.95 15.35 -21.43
N PRO A 51 4.37 14.27 -22.12
CA PRO A 51 3.76 12.97 -21.96
C PRO A 51 3.84 12.53 -20.50
N ALA A 52 2.78 11.89 -20.01
CA ALA A 52 2.74 11.36 -18.65
C ALA A 52 3.95 10.44 -18.43
N PRO A 53 4.59 10.50 -17.25
CA PRO A 53 5.70 9.61 -16.94
C PRO A 53 5.24 8.15 -17.01
N LYS A 54 6.08 7.30 -17.61
CA LYS A 54 5.76 5.89 -17.81
C LYS A 54 5.86 5.15 -16.48
N VAL A 55 4.75 4.59 -16.02
CA VAL A 55 4.73 3.63 -14.90
C VAL A 55 5.42 2.34 -15.33
N VAL A 56 6.38 1.87 -14.53
CA VAL A 56 7.12 0.62 -14.76
C VAL A 56 6.97 -0.26 -13.52
N PRO A 57 6.24 -1.39 -13.59
CA PRO A 57 6.15 -2.34 -12.48
C PRO A 57 7.47 -3.10 -12.27
N PRO A 58 7.68 -3.73 -11.11
CA PRO A 58 8.88 -4.52 -10.86
C PRO A 58 8.94 -5.74 -11.79
N THR A 59 10.16 -6.19 -12.08
CA THR A 59 10.39 -7.49 -12.74
C THR A 59 10.01 -8.61 -11.78
N ALA A 60 9.23 -9.58 -12.27
CA ALA A 60 8.90 -10.78 -11.49
C ALA A 60 10.18 -11.55 -11.12
N ASN A 61 10.17 -12.14 -9.92
CA ASN A 61 11.31 -12.88 -9.35
C ASN A 61 12.64 -12.10 -9.27
N ALA A 62 12.60 -10.76 -9.22
CA ALA A 62 13.80 -9.96 -8.98
C ALA A 62 14.31 -10.20 -7.55
N THR A 63 15.60 -10.41 -7.33
CA THR A 63 16.10 -10.64 -5.96
C THR A 63 15.84 -9.40 -5.10
N PHE A 64 15.13 -9.56 -3.99
CA PHE A 64 14.56 -8.45 -3.21
C PHE A 64 15.17 -8.31 -1.80
N ASP A 65 15.32 -7.07 -1.34
CA ASP A 65 15.65 -6.75 0.05
C ASP A 65 14.65 -5.75 0.65
N TYR A 66 14.14 -6.06 1.84
CA TYR A 66 13.20 -5.22 2.58
C TYR A 66 13.98 -4.41 3.62
N GLN A 67 14.16 -3.11 3.37
CA GLN A 67 15.02 -2.20 4.15
C GLN A 67 14.22 -1.04 4.76
N ILE A 68 13.00 -1.29 5.24
CA ILE A 68 12.15 -0.26 5.85
C ILE A 68 12.60 0.14 7.27
N GLY A 69 13.38 -0.70 7.96
CA GLY A 69 14.00 -0.39 9.26
C GLY A 69 15.27 0.46 9.17
N GLY A 70 15.60 0.94 7.97
CA GLY A 70 16.74 1.82 7.68
C GLY A 70 17.57 1.34 6.50
N ALA A 71 17.96 2.27 5.63
CA ALA A 71 18.78 2.00 4.47
C ALA A 71 20.19 1.49 4.80
N TYR A 72 20.67 0.51 4.02
CA TYR A 72 22.07 0.06 4.00
C TYR A 72 22.46 -0.41 2.59
N PRO A 73 23.76 -0.48 2.25
CA PRO A 73 24.20 -0.99 0.95
C PRO A 73 23.58 -2.37 0.66
N PRO A 74 22.75 -2.52 -0.39
CA PRO A 74 22.11 -3.79 -0.70
C PRO A 74 23.15 -4.90 -0.93
N PRO A 75 22.92 -6.12 -0.42
CA PRO A 75 23.78 -7.26 -0.69
C PRO A 75 23.97 -7.51 -2.19
N ALA A 76 25.11 -8.08 -2.57
CA ALA A 76 25.38 -8.42 -3.96
C ALA A 76 24.29 -9.35 -4.53
N GLY A 77 23.83 -9.06 -5.75
CA GLY A 77 22.77 -9.82 -6.42
C GLY A 77 21.36 -9.34 -6.12
N VAL A 78 21.15 -8.39 -5.19
CA VAL A 78 19.86 -7.71 -5.03
C VAL A 78 19.58 -6.84 -6.26
N GLU A 79 18.36 -6.94 -6.77
CA GLU A 79 17.86 -6.25 -7.97
C GLU A 79 16.75 -5.24 -7.63
N ALA A 80 16.03 -5.46 -6.52
CA ALA A 80 14.98 -4.58 -6.02
C ALA A 80 15.08 -4.37 -4.50
N VAL A 81 14.67 -3.20 -4.02
CA VAL A 81 14.69 -2.85 -2.60
C VAL A 81 13.46 -2.04 -2.23
N ALA A 82 12.89 -2.27 -1.04
CA ALA A 82 11.96 -1.32 -0.43
C ALA A 82 12.62 -0.57 0.71
N ARG A 83 12.43 0.75 0.78
CA ARG A 83 12.98 1.64 1.82
C ARG A 83 11.94 2.61 2.31
N ASP A 84 12.07 3.06 3.55
CA ASP A 84 11.23 4.14 4.09
C ASP A 84 11.34 5.40 3.22
N ARG A 85 10.23 6.15 3.09
CA ARG A 85 10.19 7.41 2.32
C ARG A 85 11.19 8.48 2.79
N GLY A 86 11.70 8.37 4.02
CA GLY A 86 12.74 9.24 4.57
C GLY A 86 14.16 8.86 4.12
N ASP A 87 14.35 7.65 3.58
CA ASP A 87 15.63 7.15 3.12
C ASP A 87 15.84 7.39 1.61
N GLN A 88 17.11 7.45 1.19
CA GLN A 88 17.46 7.58 -0.22
C GLN A 88 17.27 6.25 -0.97
N PRO A 89 16.85 6.27 -2.25
CA PRO A 89 16.86 5.06 -3.07
C PRO A 89 18.29 4.53 -3.28
N ALA A 90 18.41 3.24 -3.54
CA ALA A 90 19.65 2.60 -3.96
C ALA A 90 19.88 2.78 -5.47
N GLU A 91 21.04 3.31 -5.85
CA GLU A 91 21.40 3.51 -7.26
C GLU A 91 21.40 2.19 -8.04
N GLY A 92 20.88 2.22 -9.27
CA GLY A 92 20.92 1.09 -10.20
C GLY A 92 19.96 -0.07 -9.90
N LEU A 93 19.12 0.03 -8.86
CA LEU A 93 18.13 -0.98 -8.48
C LEU A 93 16.70 -0.49 -8.73
N TYR A 94 15.73 -1.41 -8.68
CA TYR A 94 14.32 -1.04 -8.61
C TYR A 94 13.93 -0.69 -7.16
N ASN A 95 13.52 0.56 -6.93
CA ASN A 95 13.27 1.10 -5.59
C ASN A 95 11.78 1.29 -5.34
N VAL A 96 11.28 0.62 -4.29
CA VAL A 96 9.93 0.78 -3.74
C VAL A 96 10.00 1.70 -2.52
N CYS A 97 9.21 2.75 -2.52
CA CYS A 97 9.10 3.70 -1.42
C CYS A 97 8.00 3.23 -0.44
N TYR A 98 8.39 2.80 0.75
CA TYR A 98 7.46 2.49 1.83
C TYR A 98 6.81 3.78 2.34
N VAL A 99 5.49 3.77 2.43
CA VAL A 99 4.69 4.88 2.97
C VAL A 99 3.67 4.30 3.94
N ASN A 100 3.78 4.60 5.24
CA ASN A 100 2.70 4.29 6.18
C ASN A 100 1.49 5.17 5.88
N ALA A 101 0.56 4.65 5.08
CA ALA A 101 -0.50 5.45 4.47
C ALA A 101 -1.82 5.39 5.23
N PHE A 102 -2.02 4.36 6.07
CA PHE A 102 -3.30 4.10 6.76
C PHE A 102 -3.21 4.19 8.29
N GLN A 103 -2.02 4.45 8.83
CA GLN A 103 -1.79 4.71 10.26
C GLN A 103 -0.90 5.94 10.46
N ALA A 104 -0.95 6.51 11.66
CA ALA A 104 -0.05 7.54 12.12
C ALA A 104 1.00 6.92 13.04
N GLN A 105 2.25 6.89 12.57
CA GLN A 105 3.40 6.44 13.34
C GLN A 105 3.55 7.24 14.65
N PRO A 106 4.15 6.67 15.70
CA PRO A 106 4.17 7.29 17.03
C PRO A 106 4.89 8.65 17.05
N ASP A 107 5.91 8.82 16.21
CA ASP A 107 6.66 10.06 16.04
C ASP A 107 5.90 11.13 15.23
N ALA A 108 4.98 10.72 14.34
CA ALA A 108 4.10 11.60 13.57
C ALA A 108 2.81 11.97 14.32
N LEU A 109 2.41 11.23 15.36
CA LEU A 109 1.12 11.39 16.04
C LEU A 109 0.87 12.82 16.58
N ALA A 110 1.92 13.48 17.10
CA ALA A 110 1.81 14.84 17.60
C ALA A 110 1.44 15.84 16.48
N TRP A 111 1.96 15.63 15.27
CA TRP A 111 1.63 16.44 14.11
C TRP A 111 0.17 16.22 13.68
N TRP A 112 -0.29 14.97 13.62
CA TRP A 112 -1.68 14.65 13.29
C TRP A 112 -2.67 15.27 14.26
N ARG A 113 -2.42 15.14 15.57
CA ARG A 113 -3.26 15.75 16.62
C ARG A 113 -3.35 17.27 16.51
N LYS A 114 -2.31 17.93 16.00
CA LYS A 114 -2.28 19.38 15.86
C LYS A 114 -2.96 19.87 14.60
N ASN A 115 -2.72 19.21 13.47
CA ASN A 115 -3.10 19.72 12.16
C ASN A 115 -4.41 19.12 11.64
N ASP A 116 -4.62 17.81 11.86
CA ASP A 116 -5.76 17.07 11.33
C ASP A 116 -6.29 16.02 12.34
N PRO A 117 -6.68 16.44 13.57
CA PRO A 117 -7.07 15.50 14.64
C PRO A 117 -8.32 14.68 14.34
N ASP A 118 -9.13 15.11 13.36
CA ASP A 118 -10.35 14.44 12.92
C ASP A 118 -10.09 13.37 11.83
N LEU A 119 -8.88 13.33 11.27
CA LEU A 119 -8.42 12.28 10.36
C LEU A 119 -7.82 11.08 11.12
N LEU A 120 -7.67 11.18 12.44
CA LEU A 120 -7.38 10.03 13.29
C LEU A 120 -8.69 9.31 13.66
N LEU A 121 -8.72 8.00 13.51
CA LEU A 121 -9.89 7.17 13.82
C LEU A 121 -10.17 7.19 15.32
N ARG A 122 -11.44 7.39 15.68
CA ARG A 122 -11.91 7.41 17.06
C ARG A 122 -13.10 6.50 17.24
N ASP A 123 -13.20 5.91 18.41
CA ASP A 123 -14.37 5.15 18.82
C ASP A 123 -15.51 6.06 19.33
N SER A 124 -16.57 5.44 19.85
CA SER A 124 -17.74 6.15 20.38
C SER A 124 -17.45 6.99 21.63
N ASP A 125 -16.39 6.66 22.38
CA ASP A 125 -15.98 7.38 23.58
C ASP A 125 -15.03 8.54 23.24
N GLY A 126 -14.61 8.64 21.97
CA GLY A 126 -13.73 9.67 21.45
C GLY A 126 -12.25 9.33 21.57
N ASP A 127 -11.92 8.12 22.02
CA ASP A 127 -10.56 7.63 22.18
C ASP A 127 -9.98 7.21 20.82
N LEU A 128 -8.65 7.30 20.70
CA LEU A 128 -7.98 6.89 19.47
C LEU A 128 -7.99 5.37 19.34
N VAL A 129 -8.37 4.90 18.15
CA VAL A 129 -8.26 3.49 17.80
C VAL A 129 -6.82 3.23 17.36
N ASN A 130 -6.10 2.44 18.14
CA ASN A 130 -4.70 2.13 17.89
C ASN A 130 -4.49 0.68 17.49
N ASP A 131 -3.47 0.45 16.68
CA ASP A 131 -2.85 -0.84 16.52
C ASP A 131 -2.05 -1.18 17.78
N GLU A 132 -2.50 -2.16 18.55
CA GLU A 132 -1.84 -2.52 19.81
C GLU A 132 -0.43 -3.09 19.61
N ALA A 133 -0.16 -3.73 18.46
CA ALA A 133 1.15 -4.33 18.21
C ALA A 133 2.25 -3.28 17.98
N TRP A 134 1.87 -2.13 17.42
CA TRP A 134 2.81 -1.09 16.99
C TRP A 134 2.61 0.27 17.68
N GLY A 135 1.52 0.45 18.43
CA GLY A 135 1.20 1.69 19.13
C GLY A 135 0.82 2.84 18.18
N GLU A 136 0.32 2.52 16.99
CA GLU A 136 0.03 3.49 15.93
C GLU A 136 -1.47 3.78 15.83
N ALA A 137 -1.84 5.05 15.73
CA ALA A 137 -3.24 5.43 15.59
C ALA A 137 -3.71 5.17 14.16
N LEU A 138 -4.88 4.55 13.99
CA LEU A 138 -5.47 4.33 12.66
C LEU A 138 -5.92 5.67 12.05
N LEU A 139 -5.78 5.80 10.74
CA LEU A 139 -6.35 6.92 9.98
C LEU A 139 -7.80 6.63 9.59
N ASP A 140 -8.65 7.66 9.65
CA ASP A 140 -10.08 7.51 9.41
C ASP A 140 -10.42 7.64 7.92
N THR A 141 -10.58 6.49 7.27
CA THR A 141 -10.97 6.37 5.85
C THR A 141 -12.49 6.28 5.63
N SER A 142 -13.31 6.43 6.69
CA SER A 142 -14.74 6.09 6.68
C SER A 142 -15.59 6.95 5.73
N THR A 143 -15.20 8.20 5.49
CA THR A 143 -15.96 9.11 4.62
C THR A 143 -15.14 9.57 3.43
N ALA A 144 -15.82 9.88 2.32
CA ALA A 144 -15.15 10.41 1.12
C ALA A 144 -14.37 11.69 1.41
N ALA A 145 -14.94 12.61 2.21
CA ALA A 145 -14.27 13.85 2.58
C ALA A 145 -12.96 13.64 3.35
N LYS A 146 -12.94 12.68 4.29
CA LYS A 146 -11.71 12.32 5.01
C LYS A 146 -10.69 11.66 4.09
N ARG A 147 -11.11 10.73 3.24
CA ARG A 147 -10.21 10.10 2.24
C ARG A 147 -9.59 11.12 1.29
N SER A 148 -10.35 12.11 0.81
CA SER A 148 -9.80 13.17 -0.04
C SER A 148 -8.74 14.01 0.68
N ARG A 149 -8.95 14.35 1.96
CA ARG A 149 -7.94 15.09 2.75
C ARG A 149 -6.71 14.24 3.05
N LEU A 150 -6.90 12.98 3.41
CA LEU A 150 -5.81 12.01 3.59
C LEU A 150 -5.00 11.85 2.29
N ALA A 151 -5.66 11.79 1.14
CA ALA A 151 -5.00 11.65 -0.16
C ALA A 151 -4.16 12.87 -0.55
N VAL A 152 -4.49 14.08 -0.04
CA VAL A 152 -3.62 15.25 -0.20
C VAL A 152 -2.33 15.06 0.60
N ILE A 153 -2.44 14.71 1.89
CA ILE A 153 -1.29 14.57 2.79
C ILE A 153 -0.38 13.41 2.35
N VAL A 154 -0.95 12.22 2.14
CA VAL A 154 -0.21 11.04 1.69
C VAL A 154 0.26 11.21 0.25
N GLY A 155 -0.51 11.92 -0.58
CA GLY A 155 -0.12 12.24 -1.95
C GLY A 155 1.15 13.08 -2.04
N ASP A 156 1.34 14.04 -1.14
CA ASP A 156 2.57 14.82 -1.05
C ASP A 156 3.78 13.94 -0.68
N TRP A 157 3.58 12.88 0.12
CA TRP A 157 4.63 11.91 0.42
C TRP A 157 4.98 11.06 -0.80
N ILE A 158 3.97 10.61 -1.56
CA ILE A 158 4.15 9.89 -2.83
C ILE A 158 4.92 10.75 -3.83
N ASP A 159 4.61 12.05 -3.93
CA ASP A 159 5.37 12.97 -4.78
C ASP A 159 6.81 13.12 -4.32
N GLY A 160 7.04 13.10 -3.01
CA GLY A 160 8.38 13.07 -2.42
C GLY A 160 9.17 11.85 -2.90
N CYS A 161 8.56 10.67 -2.89
CA CYS A 161 9.16 9.44 -3.44
C CYS A 161 9.51 9.59 -4.93
N ALA A 162 8.61 10.14 -5.75
CA ALA A 162 8.89 10.39 -7.17
C ALA A 162 10.08 11.35 -7.36
N LYS A 163 10.10 12.46 -6.61
CA LYS A 163 11.20 13.45 -6.66
C LYS A 163 12.53 12.87 -6.20
N ALA A 164 12.51 11.98 -5.22
CA ALA A 164 13.71 11.28 -4.74
C ALA A 164 14.22 10.22 -5.73
N GLY A 165 13.42 9.84 -6.73
CA GLY A 165 13.81 8.89 -7.77
C GLY A 165 13.45 7.44 -7.46
N PHE A 166 12.45 7.19 -6.61
CA PHE A 166 11.84 5.86 -6.49
C PHE A 166 11.06 5.50 -7.77
N GLN A 167 10.83 4.20 -8.00
CA GLN A 167 10.05 3.69 -9.15
C GLN A 167 8.64 3.28 -8.75
N ALA A 168 8.42 2.99 -7.46
CA ALA A 168 7.16 2.53 -6.94
C ALA A 168 6.91 3.03 -5.52
N VAL A 169 5.66 2.90 -5.05
CA VAL A 169 5.28 3.06 -3.65
C VAL A 169 4.58 1.82 -3.11
N GLU A 170 4.78 1.55 -1.83
CA GLU A 170 4.06 0.54 -1.03
C GLU A 170 3.30 1.27 0.09
N PRO A 171 1.99 1.52 -0.08
CA PRO A 171 1.17 2.11 0.97
C PRO A 171 0.85 1.04 2.02
N ASP A 172 1.50 1.13 3.18
CA ASP A 172 1.38 0.16 4.26
C ASP A 172 0.10 0.34 5.08
N ASN A 173 -0.28 -0.70 5.83
CA ASN A 173 -1.48 -0.76 6.66
C ASN A 173 -2.81 -0.72 5.89
N LEU A 174 -2.83 -1.16 4.63
CA LEU A 174 -4.05 -1.29 3.80
C LEU A 174 -5.17 -2.08 4.51
N ASP A 175 -4.82 -3.02 5.38
CA ASP A 175 -5.74 -3.84 6.17
C ASP A 175 -6.12 -3.23 7.54
N SER A 176 -5.90 -1.94 7.76
CA SER A 176 -6.24 -1.28 9.03
C SER A 176 -7.71 -1.46 9.44
N TYR A 177 -8.62 -1.75 8.49
CA TYR A 177 -10.00 -2.11 8.80
C TYR A 177 -10.13 -3.33 9.71
N GLU A 178 -9.20 -4.29 9.65
CA GLU A 178 -9.20 -5.49 10.50
C GLU A 178 -8.97 -5.16 11.97
N ARG A 179 -8.30 -4.04 12.24
CA ARG A 179 -7.93 -3.56 13.58
C ARG A 179 -8.80 -2.38 14.05
N SER A 180 -9.83 -2.04 13.29
CA SER A 180 -10.67 -0.86 13.53
C SER A 180 -11.84 -1.06 14.50
N GLY A 181 -12.02 -2.26 15.06
CA GLY A 181 -13.21 -2.59 15.86
C GLY A 181 -14.53 -2.56 15.07
N GLY A 182 -14.46 -2.65 13.73
CA GLY A 182 -15.63 -2.56 12.84
C GLY A 182 -16.01 -1.14 12.42
N LEU A 183 -15.22 -0.14 12.79
CA LEU A 183 -15.44 1.26 12.41
C LEU A 183 -15.02 1.55 10.95
N LEU A 184 -14.09 0.75 10.43
CA LEU A 184 -13.68 0.78 9.02
C LEU A 184 -14.06 -0.53 8.32
N THR A 185 -14.25 -0.44 7.01
CA THR A 185 -14.58 -1.59 6.16
C THR A 185 -13.51 -1.77 5.07
N PRO A 186 -13.39 -2.95 4.45
CA PRO A 186 -12.55 -3.13 3.26
C PRO A 186 -12.90 -2.14 2.13
N ALA A 187 -14.17 -1.75 2.01
CA ALA A 187 -14.62 -0.76 1.04
C ALA A 187 -14.04 0.64 1.30
N HIS A 188 -13.96 1.06 2.57
CA HIS A 188 -13.36 2.34 2.96
C HIS A 188 -11.89 2.41 2.56
N ASN A 189 -11.11 1.39 2.92
CA ASN A 189 -9.67 1.39 2.65
C ASN A 189 -9.36 1.25 1.16
N ALA A 190 -10.08 0.42 0.42
CA ALA A 190 -9.91 0.33 -1.02
C ALA A 190 -10.27 1.62 -1.76
N ALA A 191 -11.32 2.33 -1.35
CA ALA A 191 -11.67 3.62 -1.93
C ALA A 191 -10.61 4.70 -1.61
N PHE A 192 -9.85 4.54 -0.53
CA PHE A 192 -8.69 5.40 -0.26
C PHE A 192 -7.50 4.98 -1.11
N ALA A 193 -7.21 3.69 -1.21
CA ALA A 193 -6.15 3.14 -2.05
C ALA A 193 -6.29 3.54 -3.52
N GLU A 194 -7.51 3.64 -4.06
CA GLU A 194 -7.78 4.11 -5.42
C GLU A 194 -7.32 5.56 -5.64
N LEU A 195 -7.48 6.43 -4.63
CA LEU A 195 -6.97 7.80 -4.67
C LEU A 195 -5.43 7.81 -4.65
N LEU A 196 -4.82 6.93 -3.86
CA LEU A 196 -3.36 6.80 -3.79
C LEU A 196 -2.77 6.24 -5.09
N ALA A 197 -3.42 5.25 -5.71
CA ALA A 197 -3.01 4.68 -6.98
C ALA A 197 -3.07 5.72 -8.10
N THR A 198 -4.18 6.46 -8.18
CA THR A 198 -4.33 7.59 -9.10
C THR A 198 -3.19 8.59 -8.93
N ARG A 199 -2.82 8.93 -7.68
CA ARG A 199 -1.71 9.85 -7.40
C ARG A 199 -0.36 9.27 -7.80
N ALA A 200 -0.08 8.02 -7.45
CA ALA A 200 1.16 7.32 -7.78
C ALA A 200 1.39 7.27 -9.29
N HIS A 201 0.37 6.84 -10.05
CA HIS A 201 0.44 6.79 -11.51
C HIS A 201 0.62 8.18 -12.13
N ALA A 202 -0.06 9.21 -11.60
CA ALA A 202 0.14 10.58 -12.06
C ALA A 202 1.58 11.10 -11.81
N ALA A 203 2.23 10.60 -10.76
CA ALA A 203 3.63 10.87 -10.45
C ALA A 203 4.63 9.94 -11.19
N GLY A 204 4.15 8.97 -11.97
CA GLY A 204 4.98 8.03 -12.72
C GLY A 204 5.47 6.83 -11.90
N LEU A 205 4.88 6.58 -10.74
CA LEU A 205 5.23 5.49 -9.84
C LEU A 205 4.26 4.33 -10.00
N ALA A 206 4.76 3.10 -9.97
CA ALA A 206 3.91 1.94 -9.73
C ALA A 206 3.42 1.92 -8.27
N ILE A 207 2.31 1.25 -8.00
CA ILE A 207 1.77 1.12 -6.64
C ILE A 207 1.52 -0.33 -6.26
N GLY A 208 2.05 -0.73 -5.10
CA GLY A 208 1.95 -2.07 -4.57
C GLY A 208 0.75 -2.24 -3.65
N GLN A 209 0.06 -3.39 -3.74
CA GLN A 209 -0.85 -3.82 -2.68
C GLN A 209 -0.04 -4.36 -1.51
N LYS A 210 -0.24 -3.81 -0.31
CA LYS A 210 0.33 -4.37 0.92
C LYS A 210 -0.66 -5.33 1.59
N ASN A 211 -0.27 -6.60 1.73
CA ASN A 211 -1.08 -7.65 2.35
C ASN A 211 -2.52 -7.68 1.78
N SER A 212 -3.55 -7.90 2.61
CA SER A 212 -4.97 -7.81 2.23
C SER A 212 -5.45 -8.73 1.10
N THR A 213 -5.34 -10.05 1.26
CA THR A 213 -5.86 -11.03 0.27
C THR A 213 -7.34 -10.84 -0.06
N ASP A 214 -8.14 -10.37 0.89
CA ASP A 214 -9.55 -9.99 0.71
C ASP A 214 -9.79 -8.92 -0.38
N LEU A 215 -8.74 -8.19 -0.81
CA LEU A 215 -8.81 -7.14 -1.83
C LEU A 215 -8.27 -7.56 -3.20
N LEU A 216 -7.78 -8.79 -3.38
CA LEU A 216 -7.19 -9.25 -4.64
C LEU A 216 -8.13 -9.13 -5.85
N GLU A 217 -9.43 -9.41 -5.66
CA GLU A 217 -10.43 -9.27 -6.72
C GLU A 217 -10.66 -7.82 -7.14
N ARG A 218 -10.30 -6.85 -6.27
CA ARG A 218 -10.47 -5.42 -6.51
C ARG A 218 -9.20 -4.72 -6.98
N ARG A 219 -8.07 -5.44 -7.05
CA ARG A 219 -6.76 -4.85 -7.35
C ARG A 219 -6.73 -4.03 -8.65
N GLU A 220 -7.39 -4.52 -9.70
CA GLU A 220 -7.44 -3.84 -11.01
C GLU A 220 -8.28 -2.56 -10.94
N ALA A 221 -9.40 -2.60 -10.22
CA ALA A 221 -10.25 -1.43 -10.01
C ALA A 221 -9.58 -0.38 -9.12
N ILE A 222 -8.77 -0.81 -8.14
CA ILE A 222 -7.98 0.08 -7.29
C ILE A 222 -6.79 0.65 -8.07
N GLY A 223 -6.21 -0.11 -9.01
CA GLY A 223 -5.04 0.29 -9.80
C GLY A 223 -3.71 -0.20 -9.24
N PHE A 224 -3.69 -1.31 -8.49
CA PHE A 224 -2.44 -1.91 -8.02
C PHE A 224 -1.68 -2.63 -9.15
N ASP A 225 -0.36 -2.43 -9.20
CA ASP A 225 0.52 -2.96 -10.25
C ASP A 225 1.31 -4.22 -9.82
N PHE A 226 1.56 -4.36 -8.52
CA PHE A 226 2.30 -5.45 -7.89
C PHE A 226 1.83 -5.66 -6.45
N ALA A 227 2.39 -6.63 -5.72
CA ALA A 227 2.12 -6.80 -4.30
C ALA A 227 3.40 -6.90 -3.46
N VAL A 228 3.28 -6.45 -2.21
CA VAL A 228 4.21 -6.77 -1.13
C VAL A 228 3.41 -7.51 -0.06
N SER A 229 3.80 -8.74 0.24
CA SER A 229 3.10 -9.59 1.20
C SER A 229 4.05 -10.07 2.28
N GLU A 230 3.65 -9.86 3.52
CA GLU A 230 4.31 -10.40 4.69
C GLU A 230 3.65 -11.72 5.10
N GLU A 231 4.47 -12.74 5.31
CA GLU A 231 4.07 -14.04 5.83
C GLU A 231 3.07 -14.83 4.97
N CYS A 232 3.01 -14.63 3.64
CA CYS A 232 2.10 -15.41 2.79
C CYS A 232 2.37 -16.93 2.88
N GLY A 233 3.62 -17.34 3.14
CA GLY A 233 4.01 -18.73 3.33
C GLY A 233 3.39 -19.31 4.59
N ARG A 234 3.32 -18.50 5.66
CA ARG A 234 2.66 -18.83 6.92
C ARG A 234 1.15 -19.01 6.73
N TYR A 235 0.51 -18.13 5.97
CA TYR A 235 -0.95 -18.09 5.80
C TYR A 235 -1.49 -18.91 4.61
N ASP A 236 -0.59 -19.50 3.82
CA ASP A 236 -0.92 -20.27 2.61
C ASP A 236 -1.53 -19.41 1.48
N GLU A 237 -1.05 -18.16 1.37
CA GLU A 237 -1.62 -17.11 0.50
C GLU A 237 -0.74 -16.79 -0.71
N CYS A 238 0.50 -17.29 -0.77
CA CYS A 238 1.46 -16.86 -1.80
C CYS A 238 1.00 -17.15 -3.23
N ALA A 239 0.29 -18.27 -3.45
CA ALA A 239 -0.19 -18.65 -4.78
C ALA A 239 -1.31 -17.72 -5.28
N ASP A 240 -2.11 -17.17 -4.37
CA ASP A 240 -3.18 -16.24 -4.70
C ASP A 240 -2.58 -14.90 -5.17
N TYR A 241 -1.58 -14.39 -4.47
CA TYR A 241 -0.80 -13.22 -4.92
C TYR A 241 -0.09 -13.48 -6.25
N ALA A 242 0.59 -14.62 -6.40
CA ALA A 242 1.30 -14.99 -7.61
C ALA A 242 0.38 -14.92 -8.84
N SER A 243 -0.81 -15.52 -8.71
CA SER A 243 -1.81 -15.57 -9.78
C SER A 243 -2.43 -14.20 -10.06
N ALA A 244 -2.64 -13.39 -9.01
CA ALA A 244 -3.24 -12.06 -9.15
C ALA A 244 -2.31 -11.05 -9.85
N TYR A 245 -0.99 -11.15 -9.64
CA TYR A 245 -0.03 -10.11 -10.06
C TYR A 245 0.95 -10.54 -11.16
N ASP A 246 0.68 -11.65 -11.85
CA ASP A 246 1.61 -12.26 -12.82
C ASP A 246 3.02 -12.42 -12.24
N ASP A 247 3.10 -12.97 -11.02
CA ASP A 247 4.34 -13.19 -10.28
C ASP A 247 5.11 -11.91 -9.84
N ARG A 248 4.55 -10.71 -10.03
CA ARG A 248 5.11 -9.44 -9.52
C ARG A 248 4.79 -9.27 -8.03
N VAL A 249 5.39 -10.11 -7.20
CA VAL A 249 5.15 -10.15 -5.75
C VAL A 249 6.48 -10.19 -5.01
N PHE A 250 6.64 -9.25 -4.08
CA PHE A 250 7.68 -9.29 -3.06
C PHE A 250 7.11 -9.95 -1.80
N VAL A 251 7.68 -11.09 -1.41
CA VAL A 251 7.27 -11.86 -0.23
C VAL A 251 8.29 -11.66 0.88
N VAL A 252 7.84 -11.26 2.07
CA VAL A 252 8.66 -11.05 3.25
C VAL A 252 8.29 -12.07 4.32
N GLU A 253 9.24 -12.88 4.75
CA GLU A 253 9.04 -13.92 5.78
C GLU A 253 9.92 -13.63 7.00
N TYR A 254 9.37 -13.74 8.21
CA TYR A 254 10.11 -13.42 9.43
C TYR A 254 10.69 -14.64 10.16
N THR A 255 10.21 -15.85 9.81
CA THR A 255 10.69 -17.09 10.41
C THR A 255 11.39 -17.98 9.40
N ALA A 256 12.32 -18.82 9.87
CA ALA A 256 13.00 -19.78 9.00
C ALA A 256 12.03 -20.80 8.40
N ARG A 257 10.99 -21.17 9.17
CA ARG A 257 9.99 -22.16 8.77
C ARG A 257 9.12 -21.63 7.63
N ASP A 258 8.60 -20.41 7.79
CA ASP A 258 7.67 -19.83 6.84
C ASP A 258 8.41 -19.42 5.56
N PHE A 259 9.65 -18.92 5.68
CA PHE A 259 10.57 -18.75 4.55
C PHE A 259 10.79 -20.05 3.77
N ALA A 260 11.16 -21.15 4.44
CA ALA A 260 11.35 -22.43 3.76
C ALA A 260 10.08 -22.92 3.06
N ARG A 261 8.90 -22.66 3.65
CA ARG A 261 7.60 -22.98 3.06
C ARG A 261 7.36 -22.18 1.79
N ALA A 262 7.53 -20.86 1.84
CA ALA A 262 7.40 -19.97 0.68
C ALA A 262 8.41 -20.33 -0.44
N CYS A 263 9.69 -20.55 -0.11
CA CYS A 263 10.68 -20.98 -1.10
C CYS A 263 10.24 -22.26 -1.83
N SER A 264 9.75 -23.25 -1.08
CA SER A 264 9.36 -24.54 -1.65
C SER A 264 8.12 -24.47 -2.55
N SER A 265 7.22 -23.52 -2.30
CA SER A 265 5.96 -23.37 -3.04
C SER A 265 6.08 -22.41 -4.23
N VAL A 266 6.78 -21.30 -4.05
CA VAL A 266 6.74 -20.17 -5.01
C VAL A 266 8.10 -19.52 -5.30
N GLY A 267 9.21 -19.92 -4.66
CA GLY A 267 10.53 -19.26 -4.84
C GLY A 267 11.11 -19.34 -6.27
N ALA A 268 10.65 -20.28 -7.10
CA ALA A 268 11.02 -20.28 -8.52
C ALA A 268 10.34 -19.16 -9.34
N ARG A 269 9.34 -18.48 -8.76
CA ARG A 269 8.45 -17.52 -9.43
C ARG A 269 8.42 -16.15 -8.76
N LEU A 270 8.45 -16.11 -7.43
CA LEU A 270 8.29 -14.90 -6.63
C LEU A 270 9.59 -14.53 -5.93
N SER A 271 9.75 -13.24 -5.68
CA SER A 271 10.85 -12.68 -4.91
C SER A 271 10.62 -12.92 -3.42
N VAL A 272 11.26 -13.92 -2.82
CA VAL A 272 11.06 -14.26 -1.41
C VAL A 272 12.28 -13.85 -0.59
N VAL A 273 12.07 -12.97 0.39
CA VAL A 273 13.11 -12.56 1.34
C VAL A 273 12.74 -12.97 2.76
N ARG A 274 13.72 -13.48 3.50
CA ARG A 274 13.65 -13.61 4.95
C ARG A 274 14.30 -12.42 5.62
N ARG A 275 13.58 -11.75 6.50
CA ARG A 275 14.09 -10.68 7.37
C ARG A 275 13.85 -11.00 8.83
N ASP A 276 14.44 -10.22 9.73
CA ASP A 276 14.00 -10.16 11.12
C ASP A 276 12.79 -9.24 11.23
N LEU A 277 11.97 -9.40 12.28
CA LEU A 277 10.71 -8.67 12.44
C LEU A 277 10.89 -7.15 12.45
N ASP A 278 11.98 -6.67 13.06
CA ASP A 278 12.30 -5.23 13.13
C ASP A 278 13.03 -4.73 11.86
N VAL A 279 13.20 -5.60 10.86
CA VAL A 279 13.77 -5.28 9.54
C VAL A 279 15.11 -4.54 9.63
N ARG A 280 15.97 -4.97 10.57
CA ARG A 280 17.15 -4.20 10.99
C ARG A 280 18.14 -4.00 9.85
N PRO A 281 18.90 -2.88 9.83
CA PRO A 281 19.98 -2.69 8.87
C PRO A 281 21.13 -3.69 9.03
N ALA A 282 21.88 -3.95 7.95
CA ALA A 282 23.08 -4.76 8.00
C ALA A 282 24.09 -4.23 9.04
N GLY A 283 24.75 -5.14 9.77
CA GLY A 283 25.68 -4.79 10.85
C GLY A 283 25.03 -4.53 12.21
N ARG A 284 23.69 -4.51 12.30
CA ARG A 284 22.97 -4.47 13.58
C ARG A 284 22.79 -5.88 14.14
N ALA A 285 22.86 -6.01 15.47
CA ALA A 285 22.61 -7.29 16.14
C ALA A 285 21.18 -7.77 15.82
N GLY A 286 21.05 -9.05 15.43
CA GLY A 286 19.77 -9.63 15.03
C GLY A 286 19.41 -9.49 13.56
N TYR A 287 20.25 -8.85 12.74
CA TYR A 287 20.07 -8.76 11.28
C TYR A 287 19.91 -10.14 10.63
N VAL A 288 18.84 -10.32 9.85
CA VAL A 288 18.61 -11.52 9.04
C VAL A 288 18.34 -11.12 7.60
N PHE A 289 19.07 -11.67 6.64
CA PHE A 289 18.77 -11.55 5.20
C PHE A 289 19.04 -12.88 4.51
N ARG A 290 18.02 -13.47 3.90
CA ARG A 290 18.14 -14.65 3.03
C ARG A 290 17.14 -14.49 1.89
N THR A 291 17.48 -14.97 0.70
CA THR A 291 16.58 -14.93 -0.44
C THR A 291 16.44 -16.30 -1.07
N CYS A 292 15.30 -16.49 -1.72
CA CYS A 292 14.94 -17.50 -2.68
C CYS A 292 13.81 -16.91 -3.52
#